data_AF-A0A5N5T3Z9-F1
#
_entry.id   AF-A0A5N5T3Z9-F1
#
_cell.length_a   1.000
_cell.length_b   1.000
_cell.length_c   1.000
_cell.angle_alpha   90.00
_cell.angle_beta   90.00
_cell.angle_gamma   90.00
#
_symmetry.space_group_name_H-M   'P 1'
#
loop_
_entity.id
_entity.type
_entity.pdbx_description
1 polymer ?
#
loop_
_entity_poly.entity_id
_entity_poly.type
_entity_poly.pdbx_seq_one_letter_code
_entity_poly.pdbx_strand_id
1 'polypeptide(L)'
;FFQKNSNAILDMNYPKSLAYLVSFRNFSTSLICQKSQAGRYKTTKFQTFPLTYEMANKPDQIGHRKAWNSWNTSNLYEGMREPETIVDDIFIRKFMTGTWHNMFVSEVSFIFELFFRHCQIL
;
A
#
# COMPACT_ATOMS: atom_id res chain seq x y z
N PHE A 1 -11.42 47.52 -16.14
CA PHE A 1 -11.91 48.77 -15.52
C PHE A 1 -11.22 48.93 -14.18
N PHE A 2 -10.21 49.80 -14.15
CA PHE A 2 -9.48 50.21 -12.96
C PHE A 2 -10.39 51.01 -12.03
N GLN A 3 -10.31 50.77 -10.72
CA GLN A 3 -10.43 51.87 -9.77
C GLN A 3 -9.51 51.60 -8.57
N LYS A 4 -8.32 52.20 -8.62
CA LYS A 4 -7.59 52.54 -7.40
C LYS A 4 -8.41 53.60 -6.68
N ASN A 5 -8.60 53.49 -5.38
CA ASN A 5 -8.68 54.70 -4.57
C ASN A 5 -7.83 54.54 -3.31
N SER A 6 -7.05 55.58 -3.13
CA SER A 6 -5.89 55.72 -2.27
C SER A 6 -6.27 56.35 -0.94
N ASN A 7 -5.55 55.93 0.09
CA ASN A 7 -5.15 56.71 1.26
C ASN A 7 -6.22 57.06 2.31
N ALA A 8 -6.03 56.35 3.43
CA ALA A 8 -5.65 56.95 4.70
C ALA A 8 -6.75 57.17 5.75
N ILE A 9 -6.28 57.00 6.99
CA ILE A 9 -6.85 57.52 8.24
C ILE A 9 -8.06 56.71 8.72
N LEU A 10 -7.78 55.67 9.50
CA LEU A 10 -8.19 55.66 10.92
C LEU A 10 -7.18 54.83 11.70
N ASP A 11 -6.23 55.53 12.30
CA ASP A 11 -5.60 55.09 13.54
C ASP A 11 -6.70 54.71 14.53
N MET A 12 -6.87 53.41 14.78
CA MET A 12 -7.60 52.97 15.95
C MET A 12 -6.85 51.82 16.60
N ASN A 13 -5.92 52.22 17.47
CA ASN A 13 -5.50 51.55 18.70
C ASN A 13 -6.05 50.13 18.89
N TYR A 14 -5.36 49.14 18.35
CA TYR A 14 -5.39 47.79 18.91
C TYR A 14 -4.07 47.57 19.64
N PRO A 15 -4.10 47.17 20.93
CA PRO A 15 -2.88 47.05 21.72
C PRO A 15 -1.91 46.07 21.05
N LYS A 16 -0.66 46.49 20.89
CA LYS A 16 0.47 45.75 20.28
C LYS A 16 0.81 44.42 20.99
N SER A 17 0.00 44.00 21.98
CA SER A 17 0.14 42.77 22.74
C SER A 17 -0.56 41.56 22.12
N LEU A 18 -1.57 41.75 21.26
CA LEU A 18 -2.25 40.65 20.54
C LEU A 18 -1.59 40.28 19.21
N ALA A 19 -0.67 41.11 18.72
CA ALA A 19 0.06 40.88 17.47
C ALA A 19 1.19 39.83 17.58
N TYR A 20 1.43 39.25 18.77
CA TYR A 20 2.60 38.38 19.02
C TYR A 20 2.33 36.88 18.96
N LEU A 21 1.08 36.42 18.77
CA LEU A 21 0.73 34.99 18.84
C LEU A 21 0.00 34.43 17.62
N VAL A 22 0.06 35.09 16.47
CA VAL A 22 -0.21 34.38 15.20
C VAL A 22 1.12 33.83 14.72
N SER A 23 1.51 32.71 15.34
CA SER A 23 2.44 31.78 14.72
C SER A 23 1.86 31.44 13.35
N PHE A 24 2.41 32.04 12.29
CA PHE A 24 2.23 31.53 10.94
C PHE A 24 2.86 30.14 10.96
N ARG A 25 2.05 29.13 11.29
CA ARG A 25 2.35 27.75 10.95
C ARG A 25 2.45 27.74 9.43
N ASN A 26 3.68 27.82 8.93
CA ASN A 26 3.99 27.65 7.53
C ASN A 26 3.62 26.21 7.16
N PHE A 27 2.36 25.98 6.78
CA PHE A 27 1.97 24.73 6.15
C PHE A 27 2.60 24.73 4.76
N SER A 28 3.58 23.85 4.57
CA SER A 28 4.08 23.57 3.23
C SER A 28 2.96 22.93 2.42
N THR A 29 2.39 23.66 1.46
CA THR A 29 1.34 23.20 0.54
C THR A 29 1.88 22.50 -0.70
N SER A 30 3.19 22.22 -0.76
CA SER A 30 3.76 21.42 -1.86
C SER A 30 3.14 20.03 -1.83
N LEU A 31 2.54 19.59 -2.92
CA LEU A 31 2.11 18.20 -3.06
C LEU A 31 3.31 17.30 -2.76
N ILE A 32 3.27 16.56 -1.65
CA ILE A 32 4.17 15.43 -1.45
C ILE A 32 3.89 14.50 -2.64
N CYS A 33 4.88 14.31 -3.51
CA CYS A 33 4.81 13.30 -4.57
C CYS A 33 4.75 11.93 -3.89
N GLN A 34 3.54 11.49 -3.53
CA GLN A 34 3.31 10.22 -2.85
C GLN A 34 3.43 9.10 -3.88
N LYS A 35 4.65 8.59 -4.05
CA LYS A 35 4.92 7.42 -4.91
C LYS A 35 4.42 6.17 -4.20
N SER A 36 3.52 5.42 -4.84
CA SER A 36 3.06 4.11 -4.32
C SER A 36 4.25 3.20 -4.04
N GLN A 37 4.39 2.75 -2.78
CA GLN A 37 5.46 1.86 -2.31
C GLN A 37 5.01 0.41 -2.15
N ALA A 38 3.70 0.15 -2.13
CA ALA A 38 3.18 -1.20 -1.90
C ALA A 38 3.62 -2.17 -3.00
N GLY A 39 4.15 -3.34 -2.61
CA GLY A 39 4.56 -4.40 -3.52
C GLY A 39 5.67 -4.00 -4.52
N ARG A 40 6.47 -2.97 -4.23
CA ARG A 40 7.50 -2.45 -5.14
C ARG A 40 8.87 -2.46 -4.47
N TYR A 41 9.78 -3.27 -5.00
CA TYR A 41 11.17 -3.30 -4.57
C TYR A 41 11.97 -2.20 -5.25
N LYS A 42 12.84 -1.53 -4.48
CA LYS A 42 13.73 -0.49 -5.01
C LYS A 42 14.96 -1.13 -5.63
N THR A 43 15.35 -0.65 -6.81
CA THR A 43 16.59 -1.05 -7.46
C THR A 43 17.79 -0.61 -6.62
N THR A 44 18.70 -1.55 -6.35
CA THR A 44 19.99 -1.25 -5.70
C THR A 44 20.99 -0.74 -6.74
N LYS A 45 21.88 0.18 -6.36
CA LYS A 45 22.84 0.83 -7.28
C LYS A 45 23.69 -0.17 -8.07
N PHE A 46 24.02 -1.31 -7.45
CA PHE A 46 24.84 -2.36 -8.04
C PHE A 46 24.06 -3.65 -8.33
N GLN A 47 22.72 -3.61 -8.31
CA GLN A 47 21.86 -4.79 -8.52
C GLN A 47 22.24 -5.99 -7.65
N THR A 48 22.78 -5.73 -6.47
CA THR A 48 23.33 -6.75 -5.56
C THR A 48 22.24 -7.61 -4.90
N PHE A 49 20.99 -7.19 -4.98
CA PHE A 49 19.86 -7.92 -4.41
C PHE A 49 19.09 -8.64 -5.53
N PRO A 50 19.28 -9.96 -5.71
CA PRO A 50 18.54 -10.72 -6.71
C PRO A 50 17.07 -10.81 -6.28
N LEU A 51 16.18 -10.38 -7.18
CA LEU A 51 14.73 -10.49 -6.96
C LEU A 51 14.21 -11.79 -7.57
N THR A 52 13.29 -12.44 -6.87
CA THR A 52 12.51 -13.54 -7.45
C THR A 52 11.51 -12.99 -8.47
N TYR A 53 11.00 -13.86 -9.32
CA TYR A 53 9.98 -13.52 -10.31
C TYR A 53 8.79 -12.76 -9.70
N GLU A 54 8.32 -13.24 -8.55
CA GLU A 54 7.18 -12.65 -7.83
C GLU A 54 7.48 -11.25 -7.27
N MET A 55 8.72 -10.99 -6.86
CA MET A 55 9.16 -9.69 -6.32
C MET A 55 9.50 -8.67 -7.41
N ALA A 56 9.87 -9.13 -8.61
CA ALA A 56 10.24 -8.26 -9.73
C ALA A 56 9.03 -7.60 -10.41
N ASN A 57 7.86 -8.25 -10.35
CA ASN A 57 6.63 -7.74 -10.93
C ASN A 57 5.89 -6.83 -9.94
N LYS A 58 5.35 -5.71 -10.45
CA LYS A 58 4.62 -4.72 -9.63
C LYS A 58 3.17 -5.20 -9.39
N PRO A 59 2.48 -4.71 -8.34
CA PRO A 59 1.11 -5.16 -8.03
C PRO A 59 0.10 -4.88 -9.15
N ASP A 60 0.31 -3.84 -9.96
CA ASP A 60 -0.48 -3.51 -11.15
C ASP A 60 -0.36 -4.53 -12.29
N GLN A 61 0.59 -5.47 -12.19
CA GLN A 61 0.83 -6.50 -13.21
C GLN A 61 0.25 -7.86 -12.83
N ILE A 62 -0.53 -7.94 -11.74
CA ILE A 62 -1.30 -9.13 -11.37
C ILE A 62 -2.38 -9.35 -12.45
N GLY A 63 -2.49 -10.59 -12.95
CA GLY A 63 -3.35 -10.96 -14.08
C GLY A 63 -2.71 -10.78 -15.46
N HIS A 64 -1.59 -10.06 -15.57
CA HIS A 64 -0.86 -9.88 -16.84
C HIS A 64 0.46 -10.65 -16.87
N ARG A 65 1.29 -10.41 -15.85
CA ARG A 65 2.61 -11.02 -15.72
C ARG A 65 2.72 -11.88 -14.48
N LYS A 66 1.97 -11.56 -13.42
CA LYS A 66 1.95 -12.33 -12.17
C LYS A 66 0.57 -12.93 -11.96
N ALA A 67 0.49 -14.20 -11.55
CA ALA A 67 -0.77 -14.84 -11.17
C ALA A 67 -1.13 -14.53 -9.70
N TRP A 68 -2.30 -14.98 -9.26
CA TRP A 68 -2.69 -14.87 -7.85
C TRP A 68 -1.98 -15.95 -7.00
N ASN A 69 -1.52 -15.56 -5.81
CA ASN A 69 -0.88 -16.47 -4.83
C ASN A 69 -1.88 -17.43 -4.16
N SER A 70 -3.18 -17.13 -4.26
CA SER A 70 -4.26 -18.01 -3.81
C SER A 70 -5.42 -17.94 -4.79
N TRP A 71 -5.83 -19.09 -5.28
CA TRP A 71 -7.05 -19.23 -6.08
C TRP A 71 -8.18 -19.71 -5.16
N ASN A 72 -9.29 -18.99 -5.12
CA ASN A 72 -10.47 -19.34 -4.32
C ASN A 72 -11.74 -18.90 -5.04
N THR A 73 -12.87 -19.49 -4.66
CA THR A 73 -14.21 -19.14 -5.17
C THR A 73 -14.87 -18.05 -4.38
N SER A 74 -14.41 -17.82 -3.16
CA SER A 74 -15.09 -16.91 -2.25
C SER A 74 -15.06 -15.48 -2.78
N ASN A 75 -14.02 -15.10 -3.53
CA ASN A 75 -13.92 -13.79 -4.16
C ASN A 75 -14.78 -13.62 -5.43
N LEU A 76 -15.51 -14.65 -5.85
CA LEU A 76 -16.47 -14.53 -6.95
C LEU A 76 -17.73 -13.83 -6.45
N TYR A 77 -18.46 -13.18 -7.37
CA TYR A 77 -19.78 -12.64 -7.08
C TYR A 77 -20.68 -13.72 -6.47
N GLU A 78 -21.23 -13.48 -5.27
CA GLU A 78 -22.00 -14.42 -4.44
C GLU A 78 -21.20 -15.52 -3.72
N GLY A 79 -19.89 -15.35 -3.51
CA GLY A 79 -19.08 -16.29 -2.74
C GLY A 79 -19.50 -16.40 -1.27
N MET A 80 -19.84 -17.61 -0.82
CA MET A 80 -20.47 -17.85 0.49
C MET A 80 -19.49 -18.05 1.67
N ARG A 81 -18.17 -17.80 1.52
CA ARG A 81 -17.13 -18.12 2.55
C ARG A 81 -15.86 -17.24 2.53
N GLU A 82 -15.97 -15.94 2.27
CA GLU A 82 -14.79 -15.05 2.20
C GLU A 82 -13.92 -14.98 3.48
N PRO A 83 -14.47 -14.78 4.69
CA PRO A 83 -13.61 -14.52 5.85
C PRO A 83 -12.82 -15.74 6.31
N GLU A 84 -13.41 -16.95 6.23
CA GLU A 84 -12.76 -18.19 6.69
C GLU A 84 -11.55 -18.55 5.81
N THR A 85 -11.71 -18.43 4.49
CA THR A 85 -10.67 -18.80 3.52
C THR A 85 -9.41 -17.94 3.67
N ILE A 86 -9.58 -16.65 3.99
CA ILE A 86 -8.45 -15.73 4.22
C ILE A 86 -7.68 -16.10 5.49
N VAL A 87 -8.40 -16.47 6.56
CA VAL A 87 -7.78 -16.87 7.83
C VAL A 87 -6.96 -18.14 7.65
N ASP A 88 -7.52 -19.14 6.97
CA ASP A 88 -6.84 -20.41 6.68
C ASP A 88 -5.58 -20.19 5.84
N ASP A 89 -5.66 -19.35 4.83
CA ASP A 89 -4.53 -19.01 3.96
C ASP A 89 -3.36 -18.35 4.73
N ILE A 90 -3.66 -17.37 5.59
CA ILE A 90 -2.66 -16.72 6.43
C ILE A 90 -2.07 -17.72 7.44
N PHE A 91 -2.91 -18.57 8.02
CA PHE A 91 -2.47 -19.60 8.97
C PHE A 91 -1.50 -20.57 8.31
N ILE A 92 -1.86 -21.14 7.15
CA ILE A 92 -1.02 -22.11 6.43
C ILE A 92 0.30 -21.46 6.01
N ARG A 93 0.31 -20.23 5.46
CA ARG A 93 1.56 -19.53 5.11
C ARG A 93 2.51 -19.39 6.30
N LYS A 94 1.99 -18.98 7.46
CA LYS A 94 2.77 -18.84 8.69
C LYS A 94 3.24 -20.19 9.21
N PHE A 95 2.38 -21.21 9.16
CA PHE A 95 2.71 -22.57 9.57
C PHE A 95 3.82 -23.19 8.71
N MET A 96 3.74 -23.05 7.38
CA MET A 96 4.76 -23.55 6.45
C MET A 96 6.10 -22.86 6.68
N THR A 97 6.11 -21.53 6.80
CA THR A 97 7.34 -20.74 7.01
C THR A 97 7.96 -21.02 8.38
N GLY A 98 7.14 -21.30 9.40
CA GLY A 98 7.61 -21.65 10.74
C GLY A 98 8.15 -23.08 10.85
N THR A 99 7.48 -24.04 10.20
CA THR A 99 7.88 -25.46 10.24
C THR A 99 9.12 -25.72 9.38
N TRP A 100 9.17 -25.15 8.17
CA TRP A 100 10.30 -25.29 7.24
C TRP A 100 11.00 -23.94 7.05
N HIS A 101 11.86 -23.61 8.01
CA HIS A 101 12.64 -22.38 7.97
C HIS A 101 13.63 -22.39 6.79
N ASN A 102 13.61 -21.31 6.00
CA ASN A 102 14.56 -21.04 4.91
C ASN A 102 14.67 -22.13 3.82
N MET A 103 13.68 -23.02 3.70
CA MET A 103 13.64 -24.06 2.66
C MET A 103 12.98 -23.54 1.37
N PHE A 104 12.12 -22.52 1.48
CA PHE A 104 11.41 -21.92 0.35
C PHE A 104 12.18 -20.71 -0.18
N VAL A 105 12.47 -20.73 -1.48
CA VAL A 105 13.14 -19.64 -2.20
C VAL A 105 12.12 -18.58 -2.68
N SER A 106 10.88 -18.99 -2.94
CA SER A 106 9.78 -18.14 -3.41
C SER A 106 8.58 -18.20 -2.46
N GLU A 107 7.67 -17.23 -2.62
CA GLU A 107 6.39 -17.23 -1.90
C GLU A 107 5.59 -18.49 -2.24
N VAL A 108 4.99 -19.12 -1.23
CA VAL A 108 4.15 -20.32 -1.41
C VAL A 108 2.85 -19.91 -2.10
N SER A 109 2.53 -20.57 -3.21
CA SER A 109 1.28 -20.36 -3.95
C SER A 109 0.32 -21.51 -3.68
N PHE A 110 -0.94 -21.19 -3.35
CA PHE A 110 -1.97 -22.17 -3.08
C PHE A 110 -3.04 -22.13 -4.16
N ILE A 111 -3.55 -23.30 -4.53
CA ILE A 111 -4.77 -23.40 -5.31
C ILE A 111 -5.80 -24.05 -4.38
N PHE A 112 -6.77 -23.28 -3.91
CA PHE A 112 -7.99 -23.87 -3.35
C PHE A 112 -8.88 -24.22 -4.54
N GLU A 113 -8.64 -25.40 -5.12
CA GLU A 113 -9.43 -25.86 -6.24
C GLU A 113 -10.84 -26.24 -5.77
N LEU A 114 -11.83 -25.77 -6.52
CA LEU A 114 -13.26 -25.99 -6.35
C LEU A 114 -13.68 -27.45 -6.60
N PHE A 115 -13.29 -28.39 -5.75
CA PHE A 115 -14.08 -29.59 -5.45
C PHE A 115 -13.34 -30.45 -4.41
N PHE A 116 -14.00 -30.77 -3.29
CA PHE A 116 -13.58 -31.74 -2.27
C PHE A 116 -12.25 -31.51 -1.51
N ARG A 117 -12.36 -30.94 -0.30
CA ARG A 117 -11.61 -31.27 0.93
C ARG A 117 -10.07 -31.31 0.93
N HIS A 118 -9.37 -31.06 -0.18
CA HIS A 118 -7.91 -31.08 -0.27
C HIS A 118 -7.38 -29.72 -0.75
N CYS A 119 -6.59 -29.07 0.10
CA CYS A 119 -5.76 -27.94 -0.29
C CYS A 119 -4.47 -28.47 -0.89
N GLN A 120 -4.15 -28.09 -2.14
CA GLN A 120 -2.90 -28.47 -2.78
C GLN A 120 -1.90 -27.31 -2.70
N ILE A 121 -0.71 -27.63 -2.19
CA ILE A 121 0.43 -26.71 -2.08
C ILE A 121 1.31 -26.93 -3.32
N LEU A 122 1.61 -25.87 -4.07
CA LEU A 122 2.46 -25.90 -5.26
C LEU A 122 3.75 -25.10 -5.03
#